data_AF-A0A9W8AM70-F1
#
_entry.id   AF-A0A9W8AM70-F1
#
_cell.length_a   1.000
_cell.length_b   1.000
_cell.length_c   1.000
_cell.angle_alpha   90.00
_cell.angle_beta   90.00
_cell.angle_gamma   90.00
#
_symmetry.space_group_name_H-M   'P 1'
#
loop_
_entity.id
_entity.type
_entity.pdbx_description
1 polymer ?
#
loop_
_entity_poly.entity_id
_entity_poly.type
_entity_poly.pdbx_seq_one_letter_code
_entity_poly.pdbx_strand_id
1 'polypeptide(L)'
;VRGSAQGLHGQVQDLNDQLQYYGRDLFAKKSELLNLKRVHRNIQMASKVVESCLEVLKMADQVTIDIQKREFYASLRTLNQLKSENLPPMLSYNFARYLYDSLPAIEIQLRDAVFADMREWFFQLRTKSSQMGRHLMESMAQRQEIWATRRQNMKDGDHEGIEYVSTAVEFVLDEEIPQQAPPTLDLHPLYQCLHIHDQLGYRKQFKQSFEEDRRAQANQMIARKFDFKVGSLEGFRNKLYDIIGYFIIEYHILTSTRDFRSKTEVDSLWDAVVGNFSETLAENVQDILGKESILSSIKQLLTTFTYILEDYAYDVRKLKELNYAIRSF
;
A
#
# COMPACT_ATOMS: atom_id res chain seq x y z
N VAL A 1 -28.55 105.95 -10.44
CA VAL A 1 -29.37 104.72 -10.34
C VAL A 1 -29.26 103.82 -11.58
N ARG A 2 -29.41 104.32 -12.82
CA ARG A 2 -29.31 103.47 -14.05
C ARG A 2 -27.91 102.87 -14.33
N GLY A 3 -26.81 103.59 -14.09
CA GLY A 3 -25.45 103.07 -14.28
C GLY A 3 -25.06 101.95 -13.29
N SER A 4 -25.55 102.03 -12.05
CA SER A 4 -25.34 100.99 -11.02
C SER A 4 -26.08 99.70 -11.35
N ALA A 5 -27.28 99.79 -11.95
CA ALA A 5 -28.05 98.62 -12.39
C ALA A 5 -27.42 97.91 -13.60
N GLN A 6 -26.83 98.67 -14.54
CA GLN A 6 -26.08 98.09 -15.67
C GLN A 6 -24.77 97.42 -15.23
N GLY A 7 -24.05 98.01 -14.27
CA GLY A 7 -22.86 97.39 -13.66
C GLY A 7 -23.20 96.09 -12.93
N LEU A 8 -24.30 96.08 -12.17
CA LEU A 8 -24.78 94.86 -11.49
C LEU A 8 -25.20 93.78 -12.49
N HIS A 9 -25.86 94.16 -13.58
CA HIS A 9 -26.26 93.23 -14.64
C HIS A 9 -25.04 92.58 -15.31
N GLY A 10 -24.00 93.36 -15.62
CA GLY A 10 -22.74 92.84 -16.14
C GLY A 10 -22.03 91.88 -15.17
N GLN A 11 -22.01 92.19 -13.88
CA GLN A 11 -21.45 91.31 -12.84
C GLN A 11 -22.24 89.99 -12.69
N VAL A 12 -23.57 90.06 -12.77
CA VAL A 12 -24.43 88.86 -12.74
C VAL A 12 -24.20 88.00 -13.98
N GLN A 13 -24.01 88.61 -15.15
CA GLN A 13 -23.72 87.89 -16.39
C GLN A 13 -22.34 87.22 -16.34
N ASP A 14 -21.30 87.94 -15.91
CA ASP A 14 -19.95 87.38 -15.74
C ASP A 14 -19.94 86.24 -14.72
N LEU A 15 -20.63 86.39 -13.58
CA LEU A 15 -20.76 85.32 -12.60
C LEU A 15 -21.52 84.11 -13.16
N ASN A 16 -22.57 84.32 -13.95
CA ASN A 16 -23.29 83.23 -14.62
C ASN A 16 -22.40 82.51 -15.64
N ASP A 17 -21.63 83.25 -16.44
CA ASP A 17 -20.74 82.66 -17.44
C ASP A 17 -19.59 81.88 -16.78
N GLN A 18 -19.02 82.41 -15.69
CA GLN A 18 -18.05 81.70 -14.86
C GLN A 18 -18.66 80.45 -14.21
N LEU A 19 -19.86 80.55 -13.63
CA LEU A 19 -20.55 79.41 -13.02
C LEU A 19 -20.85 78.32 -14.05
N GLN A 20 -21.27 78.69 -15.26
CA GLN A 20 -21.48 77.74 -16.35
C GLN A 20 -20.17 77.11 -16.82
N TYR A 21 -19.09 77.89 -16.93
CA TYR A 21 -17.77 77.37 -17.27
C TYR A 21 -17.26 76.37 -16.23
N TYR A 22 -17.22 76.76 -14.95
CA TYR A 22 -16.80 75.88 -13.86
C TYR A 22 -17.73 74.68 -13.69
N GLY A 23 -19.03 74.85 -13.90
CA GLY A 23 -20.01 73.75 -13.88
C GLY A 23 -19.76 72.74 -14.99
N ARG A 24 -19.45 73.19 -16.22
CA ARG A 24 -19.09 72.31 -17.35
C ARG A 24 -17.76 71.60 -17.12
N ASP A 25 -16.73 72.30 -16.64
CA ASP A 25 -15.44 71.71 -16.30
C ASP A 25 -15.57 70.65 -15.19
N LEU A 26 -16.32 70.97 -14.13
CA LEU A 26 -16.58 70.03 -13.03
C LEU A 26 -17.36 68.80 -13.53
N PHE A 27 -18.35 68.99 -14.39
CA PHE A 27 -19.10 67.89 -15.00
C PHE A 27 -18.17 66.99 -15.84
N ALA A 28 -17.29 67.58 -16.65
CA ALA A 28 -16.32 66.84 -17.45
C ALA A 28 -15.38 66.01 -16.56
N LYS A 29 -14.77 66.62 -15.53
CA LYS A 29 -13.92 65.93 -14.55
C LYS A 29 -14.65 64.82 -13.79
N LYS A 30 -15.93 65.03 -13.43
CA LYS A 30 -16.75 63.99 -12.78
C LYS A 30 -17.01 62.82 -13.72
N SER A 31 -17.31 63.09 -14.98
CA SER A 31 -17.47 62.05 -16.01
C SER A 31 -16.20 61.23 -16.19
N GLU A 32 -15.04 61.90 -16.26
CA GLU A 32 -13.73 61.26 -16.33
C GLU A 32 -13.46 60.38 -15.09
N LEU A 33 -13.73 60.90 -13.88
CA LEU A 33 -13.57 60.14 -12.65
C LEU A 33 -14.46 58.88 -12.61
N LEU A 34 -15.70 58.96 -13.10
CA LEU A 34 -16.58 57.80 -13.19
C LEU A 34 -16.04 56.76 -14.17
N ASN A 35 -15.48 57.20 -15.30
CA ASN A 35 -14.83 56.31 -16.24
C ASN A 35 -13.59 55.64 -15.62
N LEU A 36 -12.72 56.40 -14.96
CA LEU A 36 -11.55 55.87 -14.25
C LEU A 36 -11.96 54.86 -13.16
N LYS A 37 -13.03 55.12 -12.40
CA LYS A 37 -13.56 54.16 -11.42
C LYS A 37 -14.04 52.86 -12.08
N ARG A 38 -14.67 52.94 -13.25
CA ARG A 38 -15.09 51.75 -14.03
C ARG A 38 -13.88 50.96 -14.49
N VAL A 39 -12.88 51.62 -15.08
CA VAL A 39 -11.63 50.97 -15.52
C VAL A 39 -10.91 50.33 -14.33
N HIS A 40 -10.79 51.04 -13.21
CA HIS A 40 -10.18 50.51 -11.98
C HIS A 40 -10.90 49.24 -11.49
N ARG A 41 -12.24 49.24 -11.45
CA ARG A 41 -13.02 48.06 -11.08
C ARG A 41 -12.76 46.89 -12.04
N ASN A 42 -12.68 47.15 -13.35
CA ASN A 42 -12.38 46.11 -14.35
C ASN A 42 -10.97 45.52 -14.13
N ILE A 43 -9.97 46.36 -13.84
CA ILE A 43 -8.60 45.92 -13.54
C ILE A 43 -8.59 45.06 -12.28
N GLN A 44 -9.29 45.46 -11.21
CA GLN A 44 -9.37 44.67 -9.98
C GLN A 44 -10.02 43.30 -10.22
N MET A 45 -11.08 43.24 -11.03
CA MET A 45 -11.71 41.96 -11.41
C MET A 45 -10.75 41.08 -12.21
N ALA A 46 -10.03 41.66 -13.18
CA ALA A 46 -9.05 40.93 -13.97
C ALA A 46 -7.89 40.40 -13.11
N SER A 47 -7.36 41.19 -12.17
CA SER A 47 -6.31 40.76 -11.23
C SER A 47 -6.74 39.53 -10.45
N LYS A 48 -7.95 39.57 -9.86
CA LYS A 48 -8.50 38.44 -9.10
C LYS A 48 -8.61 37.17 -9.94
N VAL A 49 -9.09 37.29 -11.17
CA VAL A 49 -9.18 36.14 -12.09
C VAL A 49 -7.79 35.57 -12.37
N VAL A 50 -6.80 36.41 -12.67
CA VAL A 50 -5.43 35.97 -12.95
C VAL A 50 -4.79 35.31 -11.72
N GLU A 51 -5.03 35.84 -10.52
CA GLU A 51 -4.60 35.24 -9.26
C GLU A 51 -5.19 33.84 -9.09
N SER A 52 -6.50 33.67 -9.30
CA SER A 52 -7.14 32.34 -9.26
C SER A 52 -6.59 31.39 -10.33
N CYS A 53 -6.32 31.87 -11.55
CA CYS A 53 -5.71 31.05 -12.60
C CYS A 53 -4.32 30.54 -12.16
N LEU A 54 -3.53 31.41 -11.54
CA LEU A 54 -2.19 31.08 -11.07
C LEU A 54 -2.23 30.05 -9.93
N GLU A 55 -3.19 30.15 -9.02
CA GLU A 55 -3.38 29.16 -7.95
C GLU A 55 -3.69 27.78 -8.50
N VAL A 56 -4.61 27.67 -9.47
CA VAL A 56 -4.93 26.39 -10.13
C VAL A 56 -3.72 25.77 -10.82
N LEU A 57 -2.93 26.59 -11.54
CA LEU A 57 -1.71 26.13 -12.18
C LEU A 57 -0.67 25.63 -11.17
N LYS A 58 -0.49 26.35 -10.06
CA LYS A 58 0.40 25.92 -8.96
C LYS A 58 -0.05 24.61 -8.34
N MET A 59 -1.35 24.42 -8.14
CA MET A 59 -1.89 23.16 -7.61
C MET A 59 -1.63 21.99 -8.58
N ALA A 60 -1.80 22.20 -9.89
CA ALA A 60 -1.52 21.16 -10.89
C ALA A 60 -0.03 20.78 -10.94
N ASP A 61 0.86 21.76 -10.87
CA ASP A 61 2.30 21.52 -10.77
C ASP A 61 2.65 20.78 -9.47
N GLN A 62 2.02 21.17 -8.35
CA GLN A 62 2.21 20.52 -7.06
C GLN A 62 1.83 19.04 -7.07
N VAL A 63 0.75 18.65 -7.78
CA VAL A 63 0.40 17.23 -7.94
C VAL A 63 1.57 16.45 -8.53
N THR A 64 2.21 16.99 -9.57
CA THR A 64 3.33 16.34 -10.25
C THR A 64 4.56 16.24 -9.34
N ILE A 65 4.84 17.30 -8.58
CA ILE A 65 5.92 17.32 -7.58
C ILE A 65 5.67 16.31 -6.46
N ASP A 66 4.45 16.23 -5.95
CA ASP A 66 4.07 15.30 -4.89
C ASP A 66 4.19 13.84 -5.35
N ILE A 67 3.80 13.53 -6.60
CA ILE A 67 4.01 12.21 -7.20
C ILE A 67 5.50 11.85 -7.20
N GLN A 68 6.38 12.77 -7.61
CA GLN A 68 7.83 12.53 -7.65
C GLN A 68 8.43 12.31 -6.26
N LYS A 69 7.87 12.96 -5.23
CA LYS A 69 8.30 12.81 -3.83
C LYS A 69 7.73 11.56 -3.13
N ARG A 70 6.95 10.73 -3.83
CA ARG A 70 6.18 9.60 -3.25
C ARG A 70 5.11 10.03 -2.23
N GLU A 71 4.68 11.29 -2.29
CA GLU A 71 3.58 11.83 -1.47
C GLU A 71 2.23 11.56 -2.16
N PHE A 72 1.91 10.27 -2.31
CA PHE A 72 0.81 9.84 -3.17
C PHE A 72 -0.59 10.22 -2.65
N TYR A 73 -0.78 10.33 -1.33
CA TYR A 73 -2.04 10.79 -0.75
C TYR A 73 -2.24 12.29 -0.93
N ALA A 74 -1.17 13.09 -0.79
CA ALA A 74 -1.22 14.53 -0.98
C ALA A 74 -1.54 14.87 -2.44
N SER A 75 -0.87 14.20 -3.38
CA SER A 75 -1.15 14.33 -4.82
C SER A 75 -2.59 13.93 -5.16
N LEU A 76 -3.10 12.79 -4.67
CA LEU A 76 -4.49 12.39 -4.90
C LEU A 76 -5.49 13.42 -4.37
N ARG A 77 -5.27 13.94 -3.16
CA ARG A 77 -6.15 14.96 -2.57
C ARG A 77 -6.16 16.24 -3.39
N THR A 78 -4.99 16.75 -3.77
CA THR A 78 -4.87 17.96 -4.59
C THR A 78 -5.50 17.75 -5.96
N LEU A 79 -5.31 16.57 -6.57
CA LEU A 79 -5.91 16.20 -7.85
C LEU A 79 -7.44 16.16 -7.79
N ASN A 80 -8.00 15.56 -6.74
CA ASN A 80 -9.44 15.55 -6.51
C ASN A 80 -9.99 16.97 -6.33
N GLN A 81 -9.31 17.81 -5.55
CA GLN A 81 -9.71 19.20 -5.34
C GLN A 81 -9.67 20.02 -6.64
N LEU A 82 -8.66 19.82 -7.48
CA LEU A 82 -8.59 20.42 -8.82
C LEU A 82 -9.81 20.03 -9.65
N LYS A 83 -10.16 18.74 -9.66
CA LYS A 83 -11.26 18.19 -10.46
C LYS A 83 -12.65 18.62 -9.99
N SER A 84 -12.88 18.69 -8.68
CA SER A 84 -14.21 18.94 -8.10
C SER A 84 -14.50 20.41 -7.81
N GLU A 85 -13.50 21.19 -7.40
CA GLU A 85 -13.72 22.54 -6.84
C GLU A 85 -13.08 23.64 -7.68
N ASN A 86 -11.81 23.49 -8.03
CA ASN A 86 -11.01 24.63 -8.52
C ASN A 86 -11.12 24.86 -10.04
N LEU A 87 -11.14 23.79 -10.85
CA LEU A 87 -11.25 23.91 -12.32
C LEU A 87 -12.67 24.19 -12.84
N PRO A 88 -13.75 23.57 -12.30
CA PRO A 88 -15.10 23.77 -12.85
C PRO A 88 -15.54 25.23 -13.00
N PRO A 89 -15.27 26.15 -12.04
CA PRO A 89 -15.61 27.56 -12.18
C PRO A 89 -14.87 28.29 -13.30
N MET A 90 -13.73 27.74 -13.76
CA MET A 90 -12.79 28.40 -14.67
C MET A 90 -12.85 27.83 -16.10
N LEU A 91 -13.76 26.89 -16.39
CA LEU A 91 -13.86 26.21 -17.68
C LEU A 91 -14.21 27.13 -18.87
N SER A 92 -14.58 28.39 -18.62
CA SER A 92 -14.69 29.42 -19.66
C SER A 92 -13.34 29.79 -20.29
N TYR A 93 -12.23 29.52 -19.59
CA TYR A 93 -10.88 29.78 -20.07
C TYR A 93 -10.29 28.55 -20.76
N ASN A 94 -9.69 28.75 -21.94
CA ASN A 94 -9.13 27.66 -22.74
C ASN A 94 -8.06 26.84 -21.99
N PHE A 95 -7.22 27.49 -21.19
CA PHE A 95 -6.19 26.78 -20.42
C PHE A 95 -6.80 25.84 -19.37
N ALA A 96 -7.88 26.26 -18.71
CA ALA A 96 -8.55 25.46 -17.68
C ALA A 96 -9.22 24.23 -18.31
N ARG A 97 -9.79 24.37 -19.51
CA ARG A 97 -10.31 23.24 -20.27
C ARG A 97 -9.21 22.25 -20.66
N TYR A 98 -8.10 22.75 -21.20
CA TYR A 98 -6.95 21.91 -21.54
C TYR A 98 -6.41 21.18 -20.30
N LEU A 99 -6.29 21.88 -19.18
CA LEU A 99 -5.84 21.28 -17.92
C LEU A 99 -6.82 20.23 -17.40
N TYR A 100 -8.13 20.50 -17.45
CA TYR A 100 -9.17 19.55 -17.07
C TYR A 100 -9.12 18.28 -17.91
N ASP A 101 -8.97 18.43 -19.23
CA ASP A 101 -8.86 17.31 -20.18
C ASP A 101 -7.58 16.50 -19.96
N SER A 102 -6.53 17.10 -19.36
CA SER A 102 -5.27 16.42 -19.03
C SER A 102 -5.28 15.70 -17.67
N LEU A 103 -6.25 15.96 -16.79
CA LEU A 103 -6.32 15.34 -15.46
C LEU A 103 -6.30 13.80 -15.50
N PRO A 104 -7.01 13.12 -16.42
CA PRO A 104 -6.93 11.66 -16.51
C PRO A 104 -5.51 11.13 -16.79
N ALA A 105 -4.69 11.89 -17.52
CA ALA A 105 -3.29 11.51 -17.74
C ALA A 105 -2.47 11.62 -16.45
N ILE A 106 -2.75 12.64 -15.63
CA ILE A 106 -2.12 12.81 -14.31
C ILE A 106 -2.61 11.72 -13.33
N GLU A 107 -3.88 11.34 -13.37
CA GLU A 107 -4.44 10.20 -12.60
C GLU A 107 -3.70 8.90 -12.97
N ILE A 108 -3.47 8.65 -14.26
CA ILE A 108 -2.70 7.49 -14.75
C ILE A 108 -1.25 7.56 -14.27
N GLN A 109 -0.62 8.73 -14.32
CA GLN A 109 0.76 8.92 -13.82
C GLN A 109 0.87 8.60 -12.33
N LEU A 110 -0.08 9.08 -11.52
CA LEU A 110 -0.15 8.78 -10.08
C LEU A 110 -0.31 7.27 -9.83
N ARG A 111 -1.24 6.63 -10.56
CA ARG A 111 -1.45 5.17 -10.49
C ARG A 111 -0.18 4.41 -10.81
N ASP A 112 0.50 4.75 -11.90
CA ASP A 112 1.68 4.04 -12.36
C ASP A 112 2.86 4.26 -11.41
N ALA A 113 2.99 5.45 -10.82
CA ALA A 113 4.00 5.76 -9.82
C ALA A 113 3.80 4.96 -8.52
N VAL A 114 2.58 4.91 -7.97
CA VAL A 114 2.32 4.11 -6.75
C VAL A 114 2.47 2.61 -7.04
N PHE A 115 2.10 2.16 -8.24
CA PHE A 115 2.28 0.76 -8.62
C PHE A 115 3.76 0.39 -8.79
N ALA A 116 4.59 1.30 -9.32
CA ALA A 116 6.04 1.11 -9.37
C ALA A 116 6.66 1.01 -7.96
N ASP A 117 6.25 1.88 -7.04
CA ASP A 117 6.68 1.85 -5.63
C ASP A 117 6.30 0.52 -4.95
N MET A 118 5.05 0.07 -5.12
CA MET A 118 4.60 -1.21 -4.59
C MET A 118 5.37 -2.40 -5.18
N ARG A 119 5.68 -2.39 -6.49
CA ARG A 119 6.50 -3.44 -7.12
C ARG A 119 7.93 -3.46 -6.59
N GLU A 120 8.53 -2.29 -6.34
CA GLU A 120 9.84 -2.18 -5.71
C GLU A 120 9.80 -2.81 -4.30
N TRP A 121 8.81 -2.45 -3.49
CA TRP A 121 8.58 -3.07 -2.19
C TRP A 121 8.38 -4.58 -2.28
N PHE A 122 7.56 -5.05 -3.23
CA PHE A 122 7.27 -6.46 -3.43
C PHE A 122 8.51 -7.26 -3.83
N PHE A 123 9.39 -6.69 -4.64
CA PHE A 123 10.67 -7.29 -4.97
C PHE A 123 11.57 -7.44 -3.73
N GLN A 124 11.64 -6.41 -2.87
CA GLN A 124 12.37 -6.50 -1.61
C GLN A 124 11.74 -7.54 -0.67
N LEU A 125 10.41 -7.62 -0.63
CA LEU A 125 9.66 -8.57 0.15
C LEU A 125 9.98 -10.01 -0.25
N ARG A 126 10.12 -10.29 -1.55
CA ARG A 126 10.53 -11.61 -2.04
C ARG A 126 11.87 -12.04 -1.46
N THR A 127 12.86 -11.15 -1.40
CA THR A 127 14.18 -11.46 -0.84
C THR A 127 14.13 -11.69 0.67
N LYS A 128 13.27 -10.95 1.38
CA LYS A 128 13.10 -11.07 2.84
C LYS A 128 12.20 -12.23 3.26
N SER A 129 11.36 -12.76 2.35
CA SER A 129 10.40 -13.83 2.67
C SER A 129 11.08 -15.10 3.20
N SER A 130 12.17 -15.54 2.56
CA SER A 130 12.93 -16.71 3.02
C SER A 130 13.57 -16.47 4.41
N GLN A 131 14.04 -15.24 4.67
CA GLN A 131 14.59 -14.88 5.98
C GLN A 131 13.51 -14.90 7.08
N MET A 132 12.31 -14.44 6.77
CA MET A 132 11.15 -14.55 7.67
C MET A 132 10.83 -16.01 7.97
N GLY A 133 10.79 -16.87 6.94
CA GLY A 133 10.57 -18.30 7.11
C GLY A 133 11.63 -18.98 7.97
N ARG A 134 12.91 -18.61 7.78
CA ARG A 134 14.02 -19.06 8.61
C ARG A 134 13.85 -18.65 10.07
N HIS A 135 13.57 -17.37 10.33
CA HIS A 135 13.39 -16.85 11.69
C HIS A 135 12.26 -17.57 12.43
N LEU A 136 11.13 -17.83 11.75
CA LEU A 136 10.00 -18.56 12.33
C LEU A 136 10.35 -20.02 12.62
N MET A 137 11.09 -20.67 11.73
CA MET A 137 11.63 -22.01 11.96
C MET A 137 12.54 -22.06 13.18
N GLU A 138 13.49 -21.13 13.29
CA GLU A 138 14.43 -21.05 14.42
C GLU A 138 13.69 -20.76 15.73
N SER A 139 12.76 -19.80 15.72
CA SER A 139 11.94 -19.46 16.90
C SER A 139 11.05 -20.62 17.35
N MET A 140 10.39 -21.31 16.41
CA MET A 140 9.56 -22.47 16.74
C MET A 140 10.39 -23.67 17.21
N ALA A 141 11.58 -23.89 16.64
CA ALA A 141 12.48 -24.95 17.08
C ALA A 141 12.98 -24.73 18.51
N GLN A 142 13.41 -23.49 18.85
CA GLN A 142 13.79 -23.11 20.21
C GLN A 142 12.63 -23.34 21.19
N ARG A 143 11.41 -22.93 20.80
CA ARG A 143 10.21 -23.18 21.59
C ARG A 143 10.06 -24.67 21.89
N GLN A 144 10.10 -25.52 20.88
CA GLN A 144 9.96 -26.98 21.06
C GLN A 144 11.03 -27.59 21.99
N GLU A 145 12.27 -27.10 21.95
CA GLU A 145 13.37 -27.57 22.80
C GLU A 145 13.14 -27.25 24.29
N ILE A 146 12.67 -26.01 24.58
CA ILE A 146 12.30 -25.60 25.94
C ILE A 146 11.21 -26.52 26.50
N TRP A 147 10.19 -26.83 25.70
CA TRP A 147 9.12 -27.74 26.10
C TRP A 147 9.57 -29.19 26.26
N ALA A 148 10.44 -29.68 25.37
CA ALA A 148 11.00 -31.02 25.49
C ALA A 148 11.74 -31.19 26.83
N THR A 149 12.52 -30.18 27.21
CA THR A 149 13.24 -30.14 28.50
C THR A 149 12.28 -30.11 29.68
N ARG A 150 11.24 -29.27 29.62
CA ARG A 150 10.21 -29.19 30.68
C ARG A 150 9.45 -30.51 30.85
N ARG A 151 9.06 -31.16 29.74
CA ARG A 151 8.40 -32.48 29.78
C ARG A 151 9.29 -33.56 30.37
N GLN A 152 10.60 -33.50 30.12
CA GLN A 152 11.56 -34.41 30.73
C GLN A 152 11.65 -34.18 32.24
N ASN A 153 11.72 -32.91 32.68
CA ASN A 153 11.75 -32.55 34.09
C ASN A 153 10.44 -32.88 34.84
N MET A 154 9.28 -32.84 34.17
CA MET A 154 8.00 -33.24 34.78
C MET A 154 7.85 -34.76 34.93
N LYS A 155 8.47 -35.56 34.05
CA LYS A 155 8.47 -37.03 34.18
C LYS A 155 9.33 -37.54 35.35
N ASP A 156 10.26 -36.74 35.84
CA ASP A 156 11.08 -37.03 37.03
C ASP A 156 10.38 -36.63 38.35
N GLY A 157 9.20 -35.99 38.29
CA GLY A 157 8.35 -35.69 39.43
C GLY A 157 7.14 -36.62 39.47
N ASP A 158 6.76 -37.06 40.67
CA ASP A 158 5.69 -38.04 40.99
C ASP A 158 4.26 -37.50 40.69
N HIS A 159 4.01 -37.02 39.47
CA HIS A 159 2.72 -36.48 39.03
C HIS A 159 2.28 -37.21 37.77
N GLU A 160 1.69 -38.39 37.98
CA GLU A 160 0.89 -39.09 36.98
C GLU A 160 -0.35 -38.25 36.64
N GLY A 161 -0.44 -37.84 35.39
CA GLY A 161 -1.70 -37.36 34.80
C GLY A 161 -1.61 -35.97 34.23
N ILE A 162 -1.07 -35.87 33.02
CA ILE A 162 -1.70 -35.21 31.87
C ILE A 162 -0.98 -35.80 30.64
N GLU A 163 -1.55 -36.88 30.09
CA GLU A 163 -0.92 -37.62 28.97
C GLU A 163 -1.35 -37.08 27.59
N TYR A 164 -2.26 -36.10 27.54
CA TYR A 164 -2.81 -35.63 26.27
C TYR A 164 -3.37 -34.20 26.35
N VAL A 165 -2.50 -33.21 26.45
CA VAL A 165 -2.82 -31.85 25.98
C VAL A 165 -2.13 -31.71 24.63
N SER A 166 -2.90 -31.43 23.58
CA SER A 166 -2.34 -31.14 22.25
C SER A 166 -1.26 -30.07 22.40
N THR A 167 -0.06 -30.29 21.85
CA THR A 167 1.06 -29.35 21.96
C THR A 167 0.64 -27.92 21.59
N ALA A 168 -0.32 -27.77 20.67
CA ALA A 168 -0.94 -26.50 20.27
C ALA A 168 -1.65 -25.76 21.42
N VAL A 169 -2.28 -26.47 22.36
CA VAL A 169 -2.96 -25.89 23.53
C VAL A 169 -1.95 -25.53 24.63
N GLU A 170 -0.89 -26.34 24.81
CA GLU A 170 0.26 -25.97 25.67
C GLU A 170 0.95 -24.68 25.17
N PHE A 171 1.08 -24.50 23.85
CA PHE A 171 1.75 -23.33 23.26
C PHE A 171 1.00 -22.00 23.41
N VAL A 172 -0.33 -22.01 23.57
CA VAL A 172 -1.16 -20.80 23.66
C VAL A 172 -1.31 -20.33 25.12
N LEU A 173 -1.19 -21.23 26.08
CA LEU A 173 -1.50 -20.95 27.50
C LEU A 173 -0.28 -20.50 28.32
N ASP A 174 0.94 -20.56 27.76
CA ASP A 174 2.16 -20.30 28.52
C ASP A 174 2.78 -18.94 28.18
N GLU A 175 2.53 -17.95 29.05
CA GLU A 175 3.08 -16.58 28.94
C GLU A 175 4.60 -16.51 29.21
N GLU A 176 5.23 -17.56 29.74
CA GLU A 176 6.65 -17.54 30.13
C GLU A 176 7.61 -17.77 28.96
N ILE A 177 7.13 -18.17 27.79
CA ILE A 177 7.98 -18.39 26.63
C ILE A 177 8.07 -17.10 25.83
N PRO A 178 9.27 -16.49 25.70
CA PRO A 178 9.44 -15.29 24.91
C PRO A 178 8.97 -15.54 23.48
N GLN A 179 7.83 -14.93 23.11
CA GLN A 179 7.43 -14.88 21.70
C GLN A 179 8.37 -13.90 21.02
N GLN A 180 9.37 -14.43 20.31
CA GLN A 180 10.12 -13.60 19.38
C GLN A 180 9.13 -13.17 18.30
N ALA A 181 8.72 -11.91 18.36
CA ALA A 181 7.83 -11.34 17.36
C ALA A 181 8.45 -11.55 15.98
N PRO A 182 7.70 -12.10 15.00
CA PRO A 182 8.21 -12.19 13.65
C PRO A 182 8.58 -10.79 13.15
N PRO A 183 9.54 -10.68 12.22
CA PRO A 183 9.88 -9.39 11.62
C PRO A 183 8.61 -8.73 11.08
N THR A 184 8.35 -7.49 11.53
CA THR A 184 7.14 -6.76 11.16
C THR A 184 7.06 -6.59 9.65
N LEU A 185 6.03 -7.16 9.05
CA LEU A 185 5.72 -7.01 7.64
C LEU A 185 5.06 -5.65 7.41
N ASP A 186 5.82 -4.68 6.88
CA ASP A 186 5.26 -3.39 6.50
C ASP A 186 4.46 -3.53 5.21
N LEU A 187 3.12 -3.54 5.33
CA LEU A 187 2.17 -3.60 4.22
C LEU A 187 1.76 -2.20 3.74
N HIS A 188 2.36 -1.11 4.23
CA HIS A 188 1.98 0.25 3.84
C HIS A 188 1.99 0.49 2.32
N PRO A 189 3.02 0.07 1.55
CA PRO A 189 3.02 0.26 0.10
C PRO A 189 1.87 -0.46 -0.60
N LEU A 190 1.48 -1.64 -0.10
CA LEU A 190 0.33 -2.38 -0.62
C LEU A 190 -0.98 -1.63 -0.34
N TYR A 191 -1.18 -1.13 0.88
CA TYR A 191 -2.39 -0.40 1.25
C TYR A 191 -2.51 0.93 0.51
N GLN A 192 -1.40 1.65 0.35
CA GLN A 192 -1.37 2.90 -0.40
C GLN A 192 -1.70 2.67 -1.87
N CYS A 193 -1.08 1.66 -2.49
CA CYS A 193 -1.39 1.26 -3.85
C CYS A 193 -2.85 0.84 -3.99
N LEU A 194 -3.38 0.03 -3.06
CA LEU A 194 -4.77 -0.41 -3.05
C LEU A 194 -5.74 0.77 -2.94
N HIS A 195 -5.49 1.70 -2.02
CA HIS A 195 -6.33 2.88 -1.81
C HIS A 195 -6.40 3.75 -3.07
N ILE A 196 -5.25 4.05 -3.68
CA ILE A 196 -5.21 4.89 -4.89
C ILE A 196 -5.89 4.20 -6.07
N HIS A 197 -5.67 2.90 -6.26
CA HIS A 197 -6.36 2.15 -7.30
C HIS A 197 -7.87 2.09 -7.07
N ASP A 198 -8.33 2.06 -5.81
CA ASP A 198 -9.76 2.13 -5.49
C ASP A 198 -10.36 3.50 -5.83
N GLN A 199 -9.70 4.59 -5.40
CA GLN A 199 -10.15 5.96 -5.67
C GLN A 199 -10.15 6.30 -7.17
N LEU A 200 -9.24 5.71 -7.95
CA LEU A 200 -9.16 5.90 -9.40
C LEU A 200 -9.99 4.88 -10.21
N GLY A 201 -10.69 3.93 -9.56
CA GLY A 201 -11.53 2.95 -10.25
C GLY A 201 -10.80 1.77 -10.90
N TYR A 202 -9.51 1.58 -10.60
CA TYR A 202 -8.65 0.51 -11.12
C TYR A 202 -8.48 -0.69 -10.19
N ARG A 203 -9.23 -0.77 -9.07
CA ARG A 203 -9.11 -1.84 -8.05
C ARG A 203 -9.18 -3.26 -8.63
N LYS A 204 -10.11 -3.52 -9.56
CA LYS A 204 -10.27 -4.87 -10.16
C LYS A 204 -9.05 -5.30 -10.95
N GLN A 205 -8.49 -4.39 -11.76
CA GLN A 205 -7.30 -4.65 -12.58
C GLN A 205 -6.08 -4.90 -11.68
N PHE A 206 -5.93 -4.08 -10.63
CA PHE A 206 -4.84 -4.27 -9.67
C PHE A 206 -4.94 -5.62 -8.95
N LYS A 207 -6.13 -5.99 -8.48
CA LYS A 207 -6.38 -7.30 -7.86
C LYS A 207 -5.96 -8.44 -8.79
N GLN A 208 -6.42 -8.43 -10.03
CA GLN A 208 -6.09 -9.48 -11.00
C GLN A 208 -4.57 -9.58 -11.23
N SER A 209 -3.90 -8.45 -11.50
CA SER A 209 -2.44 -8.44 -11.69
C SER A 209 -1.70 -8.95 -10.46
N PHE A 210 -2.15 -8.59 -9.26
CA PHE A 210 -1.55 -9.07 -8.02
C PHE A 210 -1.72 -10.59 -7.86
N GLU A 211 -2.92 -11.12 -8.09
CA GLU A 211 -3.20 -12.56 -8.00
C GLU A 211 -2.36 -13.38 -9.01
N GLU A 212 -2.19 -12.86 -10.23
CA GLU A 212 -1.34 -13.44 -11.26
C GLU A 212 0.14 -13.47 -10.83
N ASP A 213 0.67 -12.36 -10.30
CA ASP A 213 2.05 -12.28 -9.81
C ASP A 213 2.31 -13.23 -8.64
N ARG A 214 1.38 -13.31 -7.68
CA ARG A 214 1.47 -14.25 -6.54
C ARG A 214 1.45 -15.69 -7.01
N ARG A 215 0.59 -16.04 -7.97
CA ARG A 215 0.53 -17.38 -8.57
C ARG A 215 1.83 -17.73 -9.32
N ALA A 216 2.37 -16.79 -10.08
CA ALA A 216 3.65 -16.97 -10.78
C ALA A 216 4.80 -17.22 -9.79
N GLN A 217 4.83 -16.51 -8.67
CA GLN A 217 5.82 -16.73 -7.62
C GLN A 217 5.69 -18.13 -6.97
N ALA A 218 4.47 -18.58 -6.67
CA ALA A 218 4.24 -19.92 -6.14
C ALA A 218 4.69 -21.00 -7.14
N ASN A 219 4.38 -20.84 -8.43
CA ASN A 219 4.81 -21.77 -9.48
C ASN A 219 6.34 -21.84 -9.62
N GLN A 220 7.02 -20.69 -9.51
CA GLN A 220 8.49 -20.66 -9.48
C GLN A 220 9.05 -21.39 -8.26
N MET A 221 8.40 -21.27 -7.11
CA MET A 221 8.77 -22.02 -5.91
C MET A 221 8.58 -23.52 -6.13
N ILE A 222 7.43 -23.96 -6.66
CA ILE A 222 7.14 -25.37 -7.01
C ILE A 222 8.22 -25.95 -7.93
N ALA A 223 8.59 -25.23 -8.99
CA ALA A 223 9.57 -25.70 -9.98
C ALA A 223 10.98 -25.95 -9.41
N ARG A 224 11.35 -25.31 -8.29
CA ARG A 224 12.64 -25.53 -7.61
C ARG A 224 12.60 -26.84 -6.81
N LYS A 225 13.20 -27.89 -7.36
CA LYS A 225 13.41 -29.16 -6.64
C LYS A 225 14.59 -29.06 -5.65
N PHE A 226 14.57 -29.91 -4.62
CA PHE A 226 15.69 -30.14 -3.72
C PHE A 226 16.09 -31.62 -3.79
N ASP A 227 17.32 -31.93 -3.39
CA ASP A 227 17.82 -33.31 -3.27
C ASP A 227 18.73 -33.47 -2.04
N PHE A 228 19.09 -34.73 -1.73
CA PHE A 228 19.97 -35.07 -0.60
C PHE A 228 21.27 -35.78 -1.06
N LYS A 229 21.64 -35.66 -2.34
CA LYS A 229 22.72 -36.47 -2.95
C LYS A 229 24.10 -36.19 -2.35
N VAL A 230 24.33 -34.95 -1.92
CA VAL A 230 25.60 -34.53 -1.27
C VAL A 230 25.51 -34.69 0.26
N GLY A 231 24.46 -35.32 0.79
CA GLY A 231 24.21 -35.42 2.24
C GLY A 231 23.87 -34.07 2.89
N SER A 232 23.61 -33.02 2.10
CA SER A 232 23.24 -31.70 2.60
C SER A 232 21.73 -31.61 2.81
N LEU A 233 21.33 -31.02 3.94
CA LEU A 233 19.94 -30.66 4.25
C LEU A 233 19.60 -29.23 3.82
N GLU A 234 20.56 -28.49 3.26
CA GLU A 234 20.42 -27.06 3.01
C GLU A 234 19.32 -26.75 1.98
N GLY A 235 19.28 -27.50 0.88
CA GLY A 235 18.22 -27.33 -0.13
C GLY A 235 16.82 -27.58 0.44
N PHE A 236 16.69 -28.60 1.29
CA PHE A 236 15.45 -28.92 2.00
C PHE A 236 15.04 -27.81 2.98
N ARG A 237 15.97 -27.33 3.81
CA ARG A 237 15.73 -26.21 4.74
C ARG A 237 15.30 -24.94 4.01
N ASN A 238 16.03 -24.56 2.96
CA ASN A 238 15.73 -23.38 2.16
C ASN A 238 14.34 -23.49 1.51
N LYS A 239 13.96 -24.68 1.03
CA LYS A 239 12.61 -24.92 0.52
C LYS A 239 11.54 -24.70 1.58
N LEU A 240 11.74 -25.19 2.81
CA LEU A 240 10.80 -24.96 3.91
C LEU A 240 10.70 -23.46 4.25
N TYR A 241 11.83 -22.76 4.31
CA TYR A 241 11.86 -21.32 4.59
C TYR A 241 11.12 -20.51 3.53
N ASP A 242 11.32 -20.83 2.25
CA ASP A 242 10.62 -20.19 1.13
C ASP A 242 9.10 -20.41 1.22
N ILE A 243 8.65 -21.64 1.53
CA ILE A 243 7.23 -21.97 1.68
C ILE A 243 6.62 -21.21 2.87
N ILE A 244 7.25 -21.27 4.04
CA ILE A 244 6.78 -20.55 5.25
C ILE A 244 6.67 -19.06 4.95
N GLY A 245 7.74 -18.46 4.41
CA GLY A 245 7.80 -17.04 4.10
C GLY A 245 6.71 -16.60 3.13
N TYR A 246 6.48 -17.38 2.07
CA TYR A 246 5.45 -17.09 1.09
C TYR A 246 4.04 -17.11 1.73
N PHE A 247 3.68 -18.18 2.44
CA PHE A 247 2.32 -18.35 2.97
C PHE A 247 2.02 -17.44 4.15
N ILE A 248 3.00 -17.06 4.96
CA ILE A 248 2.75 -16.11 6.06
C ILE A 248 2.50 -14.70 5.52
N ILE A 249 3.18 -14.32 4.44
CA ILE A 249 2.84 -13.10 3.71
C ILE A 249 1.40 -13.18 3.16
N GLU A 250 1.01 -14.30 2.53
CA GLU A 250 -0.36 -14.49 2.06
C GLU A 250 -1.38 -14.36 3.20
N TYR A 251 -1.11 -14.98 4.35
CA TYR A 251 -1.95 -14.90 5.54
C TYR A 251 -2.13 -13.46 6.02
N HIS A 252 -1.04 -12.70 6.16
CA HIS A 252 -1.12 -11.31 6.59
C HIS A 252 -1.87 -10.43 5.59
N ILE A 253 -1.68 -10.63 4.29
CA ILE A 253 -2.43 -9.90 3.26
C ILE A 253 -3.91 -10.26 3.32
N LEU A 254 -4.24 -11.55 3.46
CA LEU A 254 -5.63 -12.02 3.53
C LEU A 254 -6.37 -11.49 4.77
N THR A 255 -5.70 -11.46 5.92
CA THR A 255 -6.30 -11.03 7.19
C THR A 255 -6.42 -9.51 7.31
N SER A 256 -5.52 -8.77 6.66
CA SER A 256 -5.48 -7.31 6.75
C SER A 256 -6.27 -6.59 5.66
N THR A 257 -6.44 -7.21 4.49
CA THR A 257 -7.15 -6.59 3.35
C THR A 257 -8.59 -7.10 3.24
N ARG A 258 -9.50 -6.23 2.80
CA ARG A 258 -10.90 -6.60 2.53
C ARG A 258 -11.12 -6.85 1.04
N ASP A 259 -11.63 -8.04 0.71
CA ASP A 259 -11.99 -8.47 -0.65
C ASP A 259 -10.89 -8.31 -1.71
N PHE A 260 -9.64 -8.20 -1.31
CA PHE A 260 -8.50 -8.00 -2.22
C PHE A 260 -7.82 -9.32 -2.55
N ARG A 261 -7.61 -10.20 -1.56
CA ARG A 261 -7.04 -11.53 -1.76
C ARG A 261 -8.08 -12.62 -1.56
N SER A 262 -8.13 -13.60 -2.47
CA SER A 262 -9.04 -14.74 -2.39
C SER A 262 -8.50 -15.86 -1.51
N LYS A 263 -9.21 -16.23 -0.43
CA LYS A 263 -8.87 -17.38 0.42
C LYS A 263 -8.86 -18.68 -0.38
N THR A 264 -9.86 -18.90 -1.23
CA THR A 264 -9.94 -20.10 -2.08
C THR A 264 -8.73 -20.26 -2.99
N GLU A 265 -8.21 -19.16 -3.54
CA GLU A 265 -7.00 -19.22 -4.37
C GLU A 265 -5.75 -19.52 -3.55
N VAL A 266 -5.62 -18.91 -2.36
CA VAL A 266 -4.52 -19.18 -1.44
C VAL A 266 -4.52 -20.66 -1.02
N ASP A 267 -5.71 -21.22 -0.75
CA ASP A 267 -5.86 -22.64 -0.38
C ASP A 267 -5.50 -23.56 -1.55
N SER A 268 -5.91 -23.23 -2.78
CA SER A 268 -5.51 -23.98 -3.96
C SER A 268 -4.00 -23.94 -4.21
N LEU A 269 -3.35 -22.79 -3.98
CA LEU A 269 -1.89 -22.66 -4.06
C LEU A 269 -1.20 -23.47 -2.96
N TRP A 270 -1.75 -23.44 -1.74
CA TRP A 270 -1.27 -24.24 -0.62
C TRP A 270 -1.28 -25.73 -0.95
N ASP A 271 -2.41 -26.23 -1.44
CA ASP A 271 -2.56 -27.64 -1.84
C ASP A 271 -1.56 -28.06 -2.92
N ALA A 272 -1.34 -27.21 -3.93
CA ALA A 272 -0.40 -27.47 -5.00
C ALA A 272 1.05 -27.49 -4.51
N VAL A 273 1.43 -26.53 -3.66
CA VAL A 273 2.78 -26.45 -3.08
C VAL A 273 3.07 -27.66 -2.19
N VAL A 274 2.13 -28.02 -1.30
CA VAL A 274 2.30 -29.17 -0.39
C VAL A 274 2.32 -30.49 -1.15
N GLY A 275 1.46 -30.64 -2.17
CA GLY A 275 1.46 -31.82 -3.04
C GLY A 275 2.83 -32.00 -3.70
N ASN A 276 3.32 -30.97 -4.37
CA ASN A 276 4.64 -31.02 -5.01
C ASN A 276 5.80 -31.22 -4.01
N PHE A 277 5.73 -30.59 -2.85
CA PHE A 277 6.73 -30.77 -1.79
C PHE A 277 6.79 -32.23 -1.32
N SER A 278 5.62 -32.85 -1.12
CA SER A 278 5.49 -34.24 -0.70
C SER A 278 5.99 -35.21 -1.78
N GLU A 279 5.65 -34.96 -3.05
CA GLU A 279 6.17 -35.71 -4.20
C GLU A 279 7.70 -35.61 -4.30
N THR A 280 8.25 -34.40 -4.20
CA THR A 280 9.71 -34.19 -4.26
C THR A 280 10.41 -34.92 -3.12
N LEU A 281 9.82 -34.94 -1.91
CA LEU A 281 10.37 -35.69 -0.80
C LEU A 281 10.30 -37.21 -1.04
N ALA A 282 9.19 -37.70 -1.59
CA ALA A 282 9.00 -39.11 -1.93
C ALA A 282 10.01 -39.58 -3.01
N GLU A 283 10.27 -38.78 -4.04
CA GLU A 283 11.29 -39.03 -5.07
C GLU A 283 12.69 -39.21 -4.46
N ASN A 284 12.95 -38.55 -3.33
CA ASN A 284 14.24 -38.54 -2.65
C ASN A 284 14.38 -39.58 -1.52
N VAL A 285 13.37 -40.43 -1.29
CA VAL A 285 13.37 -41.42 -0.19
C VAL A 285 14.59 -42.33 -0.22
N GLN A 286 15.04 -42.76 -1.40
CA GLN A 286 16.22 -43.62 -1.55
C GLN A 286 17.51 -42.97 -1.04
N ASP A 287 17.64 -41.64 -1.17
CA ASP A 287 18.81 -40.91 -0.71
C ASP A 287 18.84 -40.72 0.83
N ILE A 288 17.67 -40.88 1.46
CA ILE A 288 17.43 -40.73 2.90
C ILE A 288 17.54 -42.09 3.62
N LEU A 289 17.10 -43.18 2.98
CA LEU A 289 17.12 -44.52 3.55
C LEU A 289 18.55 -44.94 3.96
N GLY A 290 18.68 -45.48 5.16
CA GLY A 290 19.97 -45.92 5.73
C GLY A 290 20.83 -44.83 6.37
N LYS A 291 20.38 -43.55 6.38
CA LYS A 291 21.09 -42.44 7.04
C LYS A 291 20.26 -41.89 8.20
N GLU A 292 20.36 -42.51 9.37
CA GLU A 292 19.55 -42.19 10.55
C GLU A 292 19.61 -40.73 10.99
N SER A 293 20.79 -40.09 10.93
CA SER A 293 20.98 -38.69 11.32
C SER A 293 20.22 -37.70 10.41
N ILE A 294 20.21 -37.97 9.10
CA ILE A 294 19.48 -37.17 8.10
C ILE A 294 17.98 -37.37 8.29
N LEU A 295 17.54 -38.61 8.45
CA LEU A 295 16.13 -38.95 8.66
C LEU A 295 15.57 -38.27 9.92
N SER A 296 16.31 -38.31 11.04
CA SER A 296 15.92 -37.64 12.29
C SER A 296 15.80 -36.12 12.10
N SER A 297 16.76 -35.51 11.41
CA SER A 297 16.74 -34.07 11.11
C SER A 297 15.54 -33.68 10.23
N ILE A 298 15.20 -34.49 9.21
CA ILE A 298 14.02 -34.27 8.37
C ILE A 298 12.74 -34.37 9.21
N LYS A 299 12.61 -35.40 10.06
CA LYS A 299 11.46 -35.58 10.97
C LYS A 299 11.25 -34.36 11.86
N GLN A 300 12.33 -33.83 12.45
CA GLN A 300 12.27 -32.63 13.29
C GLN A 300 11.84 -31.41 12.49
N LEU A 301 12.50 -31.13 11.36
CA LEU A 301 12.19 -29.97 10.51
C LEU A 301 10.75 -29.98 9.98
N LEU A 302 10.24 -31.14 9.55
CA LEU A 302 8.85 -31.28 9.08
C LEU A 302 7.85 -31.11 10.21
N THR A 303 8.17 -31.60 11.40
CA THR A 303 7.33 -31.40 12.59
C THR A 303 7.23 -29.91 12.91
N THR A 304 8.35 -29.18 12.97
CA THR A 304 8.38 -27.73 13.16
C THR A 304 7.63 -26.98 12.06
N PHE A 305 7.87 -27.32 10.79
CA PHE A 305 7.16 -26.75 9.65
C PHE A 305 5.64 -26.90 9.75
N THR A 306 5.17 -28.08 10.15
CA THR A 306 3.75 -28.39 10.33
C THR A 306 3.15 -27.52 11.42
N TYR A 307 3.80 -27.39 12.58
CA TYR A 307 3.31 -26.58 13.69
C TYR A 307 3.23 -25.09 13.34
N ILE A 308 4.21 -24.55 12.61
CA ILE A 308 4.17 -23.15 12.18
C ILE A 308 2.92 -22.92 11.34
N LEU A 309 2.70 -23.71 10.30
CA LEU A 309 1.57 -23.47 9.39
C LEU A 309 0.21 -23.75 10.02
N GLU A 310 0.14 -24.66 10.99
CA GLU A 310 -1.05 -24.89 11.80
C GLU A 310 -1.40 -23.66 12.65
N ASP A 311 -0.41 -22.97 13.21
CA ASP A 311 -0.59 -21.70 13.96
C ASP A 311 -1.16 -20.58 13.08
N TYR A 312 -0.82 -20.58 11.78
CA TYR A 312 -1.37 -19.67 10.78
C TYR A 312 -2.64 -20.21 10.09
N ALA A 313 -3.31 -21.19 10.71
CA ALA A 313 -4.60 -21.74 10.27
C ALA A 313 -4.61 -22.33 8.84
N TYR A 314 -3.48 -22.88 8.38
CA TYR A 314 -3.42 -23.65 7.14
C TYR A 314 -3.83 -25.11 7.38
N ASP A 315 -4.38 -25.75 6.34
CA ASP A 315 -4.72 -27.18 6.40
C ASP A 315 -3.46 -28.04 6.30
N VAL A 316 -3.04 -28.59 7.44
CA VAL A 316 -1.82 -29.39 7.56
C VAL A 316 -2.06 -30.90 7.48
N ARG A 317 -3.25 -31.38 7.10
CA ARG A 317 -3.58 -32.82 7.05
C ARG A 317 -2.56 -33.63 6.23
N LYS A 318 -2.27 -33.19 5.01
CA LYS A 318 -1.27 -33.82 4.13
C LYS A 318 0.13 -33.85 4.75
N LEU A 319 0.52 -32.80 5.48
CA LEU A 319 1.81 -32.74 6.17
C LEU A 319 1.86 -33.69 7.38
N LYS A 320 0.76 -33.84 8.10
CA LYS A 320 0.64 -34.81 9.21
C LYS A 320 0.73 -36.24 8.70
N GLU A 321 0.08 -36.57 7.58
CA GLU A 321 0.20 -37.86 6.90
C GLU A 321 1.64 -38.13 6.43
N LEU A 322 2.28 -37.14 5.81
CA LEU A 322 3.68 -37.21 5.39
C LEU A 322 4.62 -37.45 6.58
N ASN A 323 4.42 -36.74 7.69
CA ASN A 323 5.18 -36.95 8.92
C ASN A 323 5.01 -38.38 9.47
N TYR A 324 3.79 -38.92 9.43
CA TYR A 324 3.54 -40.30 9.86
C TYR A 324 4.24 -41.32 8.96
N ALA A 325 4.14 -41.16 7.64
CA ALA A 325 4.80 -42.02 6.67
C ALA A 325 6.32 -42.03 6.89
N ILE A 326 6.92 -40.86 7.11
CA ILE A 326 8.37 -40.75 7.35
C ILE A 326 8.77 -41.37 8.70
N ARG A 327 7.91 -41.33 9.71
CA ARG A 327 8.15 -41.99 11.01
C ARG A 327 8.14 -43.52 10.90
N SER A 328 7.43 -44.09 9.92
CA SER A 328 7.40 -45.53 9.69
C SER A 328 8.62 -46.09 8.94
N PHE A 329 9.44 -45.21 8.35
CA PHE A 329 10.81 -45.52 7.92
C PHE A 329 11.77 -45.35 9.10
#